data_AF-A0A818EYS7-F1
#
_entry.id   AF-A0A818EYS7-F1
#
_cell.length_a   1.000
_cell.length_b   1.000
_cell.length_c   1.000
_cell.angle_alpha   90.00
_cell.angle_beta   90.00
_cell.angle_gamma   90.00
#
_symmetry.space_group_name_H-M   'P 1'
#
loop_
_entity.id
_entity.type
_entity.pdbx_description
1 polymer ?
#
loop_
_entity_poly.entity_id
_entity_poly.type
_entity_poly.pdbx_seq_one_letter_code
_entity_poly.pdbx_strand_id
1 'polypeptide(L)'
;MSLFGGVTSQARSRNLVEFKAGKMTLRGTMVHPDKRKGLVYLYQGNDMLMHFCWKDRSSNTPEDDLVIFPDEIEFKKVTQNTTGRVYILKWRSNARKLFFWMQEPKDDKDEEWCKKINDLLNHPPTPGFGDDSSGAGGLGSGAHPLQSLMDRMAGSSGAGGIDPNDLSNVLRGENKIFSL
;
A
#
# COMPACT_ATOMS: atom_id res chain seq x y z
N MET A 1 47.60 2.01 21.71
CA MET A 1 47.04 1.57 20.42
C MET A 1 45.89 0.62 20.73
N SER A 2 44.64 1.00 20.44
CA SER A 2 43.46 0.13 20.27
C SER A 2 42.36 1.03 19.70
N LEU A 3 42.31 1.18 18.38
CA LEU A 3 41.56 0.38 17.39
C LEU A 3 40.05 0.68 17.44
N PHE A 4 39.63 1.46 16.45
CA PHE A 4 38.26 1.84 16.13
C PHE A 4 37.38 0.61 15.89
N GLY A 5 36.29 0.48 16.65
CA GLY A 5 35.13 -0.32 16.28
C GLY A 5 34.12 0.58 15.60
N GLY A 6 34.16 0.67 14.27
CA GLY A 6 33.18 1.40 13.47
C GLY A 6 31.79 0.88 13.78
N VAL A 7 30.92 1.76 14.26
CA VAL A 7 29.49 1.52 14.24
C VAL A 7 29.14 1.41 12.76
N THR A 8 28.90 0.20 12.28
CA THR A 8 28.28 0.00 10.98
C THR A 8 26.99 0.78 11.01
N SER A 9 26.98 1.96 10.39
CA SER A 9 25.78 2.62 9.93
C SER A 9 25.18 1.67 8.89
N GLN A 10 24.47 0.65 9.37
CA GLN A 10 23.55 -0.12 8.58
C GLN A 10 22.71 0.92 7.87
N ALA A 11 22.85 1.00 6.55
CA ALA A 11 22.11 1.94 5.73
C ALA A 11 20.65 1.76 6.11
N ARG A 12 20.11 2.70 6.89
CA ARG A 12 18.70 2.66 7.25
C ARG A 12 18.00 2.87 5.93
N SER A 13 17.37 1.81 5.42
CA SER A 13 16.41 1.91 4.33
C SER A 13 15.49 3.08 4.66
N ARG A 14 15.46 4.08 3.77
CA ARG A 14 14.66 5.28 4.00
C ARG A 14 13.18 4.86 3.96
N ASN A 15 12.39 5.43 4.86
CA ASN A 15 10.95 5.23 4.86
C ASN A 15 10.37 5.85 3.57
N LEU A 16 9.61 5.06 2.82
CA LEU A 16 8.94 5.47 1.58
C LEU A 16 7.67 6.28 1.88
N VAL A 17 7.01 5.93 2.98
CA VAL A 17 5.90 6.68 3.56
C VAL A 17 5.92 6.46 5.07
N GLU A 18 5.57 7.49 5.84
CA GLU A 18 5.35 7.40 7.28
C GLU A 18 4.30 8.42 7.74
N PHE A 19 3.53 8.06 8.76
CA PHE A 19 2.54 8.94 9.39
C PHE A 19 2.21 8.46 10.80
N LYS A 20 1.75 9.37 11.66
CA LYS A 20 1.35 9.01 13.03
C LYS A 20 0.02 8.27 13.01
N ALA A 21 0.02 7.04 13.51
CA ALA A 21 -1.18 6.26 13.73
C ALA A 21 -0.99 5.28 14.88
N GLY A 22 -2.03 5.07 15.69
CA GLY A 22 -2.03 4.08 16.75
C GLY A 22 -2.62 2.75 16.26
N LYS A 23 -2.27 1.65 16.94
CA LYS A 23 -2.91 0.34 16.71
C LYS A 23 -4.30 0.30 17.34
N MET A 24 -5.10 -0.64 16.88
CA MET A 24 -6.30 -1.05 17.58
C MET A 24 -6.32 -2.58 17.69
N THR A 25 -6.91 -3.08 18.76
CA THR A 25 -7.03 -4.51 19.03
C THR A 25 -8.50 -4.93 19.00
N LEU A 26 -8.79 -6.02 18.31
CA LEU A 26 -10.12 -6.63 18.34
C LEU A 26 -10.27 -7.42 19.65
N ARG A 27 -11.29 -7.11 20.43
CA ARG A 27 -11.67 -7.87 21.64
C ARG A 27 -13.12 -8.33 21.48
N GLY A 28 -13.31 -9.62 21.24
CA GLY A 28 -14.60 -10.16 20.83
C GLY A 28 -15.00 -9.59 19.47
N THR A 29 -16.10 -8.85 19.43
CA THR A 29 -16.62 -8.19 18.22
C THR A 29 -16.29 -6.69 18.15
N MET A 30 -15.65 -6.12 19.17
CA MET A 30 -15.36 -4.69 19.26
C MET A 30 -13.88 -4.36 19.06
N VAL A 31 -13.61 -3.27 18.35
CA VAL A 31 -12.26 -2.77 18.10
C VAL A 31 -11.91 -1.68 19.11
N HIS A 32 -10.84 -1.87 19.88
CA HIS A 32 -10.40 -0.95 20.93
C HIS A 32 -9.09 -0.26 20.55
N PRO A 33 -9.02 1.09 20.61
CA PRO A 33 -7.78 1.80 20.31
C PRO A 33 -6.71 1.54 21.37
N ASP A 34 -5.49 1.26 20.92
CA ASP A 34 -4.29 1.39 21.74
C ASP A 34 -4.00 2.88 21.96
N LYS A 35 -3.82 3.29 23.22
CA LYS A 35 -3.59 4.69 23.61
C LYS A 35 -2.20 5.19 23.23
N ARG A 36 -1.27 4.30 22.89
CA ARG A 36 0.12 4.65 22.61
C ARG A 36 0.24 5.48 21.34
N LYS A 37 1.24 6.36 21.34
CA LYS A 37 1.57 7.20 20.20
C LYS A 37 2.36 6.36 19.21
N GLY A 38 1.75 5.95 18.11
CA GLY A 38 2.39 5.09 17.14
C GLY A 38 2.89 5.84 15.89
N LEU A 39 3.73 5.17 15.12
CA LEU A 39 4.12 5.54 13.76
C LEU A 39 3.96 4.33 12.86
N VAL A 40 3.17 4.47 11.80
CA VAL A 40 3.15 3.53 10.68
C VAL A 40 4.17 4.03 9.67
N TYR A 41 4.97 3.11 9.13
CA TYR A 41 5.90 3.42 8.06
C TYR A 41 6.12 2.22 7.15
N LEU A 42 6.42 2.49 5.90
CA LEU A 42 6.83 1.48 4.93
C LEU A 42 8.27 1.75 4.51
N TYR A 43 9.04 0.69 4.33
CA TYR A 43 10.35 0.75 3.69
C TYR A 43 10.57 -0.49 2.82
N GLN A 44 11.49 -0.38 1.87
CA GLN A 44 11.98 -1.54 1.14
C GLN A 44 13.27 -2.03 1.81
N GLY A 45 13.31 -3.28 2.21
CA GLY A 45 14.46 -3.91 2.84
C GLY A 45 15.61 -4.13 1.86
N ASN A 46 16.78 -4.51 2.40
CA ASN A 46 17.94 -4.87 1.58
C ASN A 46 17.72 -6.18 0.79
N ASP A 47 16.72 -6.97 1.20
CA ASP A 47 16.19 -8.13 0.51
C ASP A 47 15.22 -7.77 -0.62
N MET A 48 15.03 -6.46 -0.89
CA MET A 48 14.12 -5.91 -1.89
C MET A 48 12.64 -6.12 -1.59
N LEU A 49 12.30 -6.60 -0.38
CA LEU A 49 10.93 -6.84 0.04
C LEU A 49 10.32 -5.59 0.67
N MET A 50 9.00 -5.45 0.57
CA MET A 50 8.28 -4.35 1.20
C MET A 50 7.91 -4.70 2.62
N HIS A 51 8.28 -3.84 3.55
CA HIS A 51 7.96 -3.94 4.96
C HIS A 51 6.88 -2.93 5.33
N PHE A 52 5.77 -3.42 5.90
CA PHE A 52 4.79 -2.60 6.59
C PHE A 52 5.07 -2.68 8.09
N CYS A 53 5.43 -1.56 8.70
CA CYS A 53 5.85 -1.55 10.09
C CYS A 53 4.99 -0.65 10.97
N TRP A 54 4.93 -1.02 12.24
CA TRP A 54 4.43 -0.15 13.30
C TRP A 54 5.41 -0.10 14.46
N LYS A 55 5.66 1.09 14.98
CA LYS A 55 6.45 1.31 16.20
C LYS A 55 5.78 2.24 17.18
N ASP A 56 6.04 2.02 18.46
CA ASP A 56 5.73 2.98 19.50
C ASP A 56 6.74 4.15 19.41
N ARG A 57 6.26 5.39 19.35
CA ARG A 57 7.10 6.59 19.25
C ARG A 57 7.83 6.89 20.55
N SER A 58 7.37 6.37 21.69
CA SER A 58 8.05 6.56 22.98
C SER A 58 9.29 5.68 23.11
N SER A 59 9.21 4.40 22.73
CA SER A 59 10.35 3.49 22.74
C SER A 59 11.20 3.60 21.45
N ASN A 60 10.58 4.03 20.35
CA ASN A 60 11.14 4.07 19.01
C ASN A 60 11.58 2.68 18.50
N THR A 61 11.03 1.61 19.08
CA THR A 61 11.28 0.22 18.70
C THR A 61 10.12 -0.32 17.86
N PRO A 62 10.38 -0.90 16.67
CA PRO A 62 9.36 -1.60 15.90
C PRO A 62 8.77 -2.78 16.69
N GLU A 63 7.45 -2.82 16.80
CA GLU A 63 6.74 -3.97 17.38
C GLU A 63 6.17 -4.89 16.32
N ASP A 64 5.73 -4.30 15.20
CA ASP A 64 5.25 -5.03 14.05
C ASP A 64 6.16 -4.71 12.86
N ASP A 65 6.62 -5.77 12.21
CA ASP A 65 7.38 -5.72 10.98
C ASP A 65 6.87 -6.83 10.06
N LEU A 66 6.08 -6.45 9.06
CA LEU A 66 5.37 -7.37 8.19
C LEU A 66 5.94 -7.27 6.78
N VAL A 67 6.51 -8.35 6.28
CA VAL A 67 6.80 -8.50 4.85
C VAL A 67 5.47 -8.66 4.11
N ILE A 68 5.24 -7.80 3.12
CA ILE A 68 4.02 -7.78 2.31
C ILE A 68 4.41 -8.01 0.85
N PHE A 69 3.77 -8.98 0.20
CA PHE A 69 3.87 -9.16 -1.24
C PHE A 69 2.77 -8.35 -1.97
N PRO A 70 3.01 -7.99 -3.25
CA PRO A 70 1.98 -7.37 -4.07
C PRO A 70 0.68 -8.16 -4.05
N ASP A 71 -0.44 -7.44 -4.07
CA ASP A 71 -1.80 -7.99 -4.05
C ASP A 71 -2.21 -8.78 -2.80
N GLU A 72 -1.34 -8.93 -1.79
CA GLU A 72 -1.70 -9.68 -0.58
C GLU A 72 -2.63 -8.93 0.35
N ILE A 73 -2.49 -7.61 0.42
CA ILE A 73 -3.23 -6.79 1.37
C ILE A 73 -3.96 -5.65 0.69
N GLU A 74 -4.91 -5.10 1.43
CA GLU A 74 -5.61 -3.89 1.06
C GLU A 74 -5.67 -2.96 2.28
N PHE A 75 -5.23 -1.72 2.10
CA PHE A 75 -5.32 -0.69 3.13
C PHE A 75 -6.50 0.23 2.83
N LYS A 76 -7.51 0.25 3.70
CA LYS A 76 -8.79 0.95 3.44
C LYS A 76 -9.27 1.74 4.63
N LYS A 77 -10.00 2.82 4.36
CA LYS A 77 -10.76 3.55 5.37
C LYS A 77 -11.97 2.73 5.84
N VAL A 78 -12.19 2.64 7.14
CA VAL A 78 -13.37 2.02 7.74
C VAL A 78 -14.48 3.07 7.84
N THR A 79 -15.52 2.93 7.02
CA THR A 79 -16.63 3.89 6.93
C THR A 79 -17.70 3.70 8.00
N GLN A 80 -17.74 2.54 8.65
CA GLN A 80 -18.73 2.21 9.68
C GLN A 80 -18.44 2.88 11.04
N ASN A 81 -17.33 3.61 11.21
CA ASN A 81 -16.94 4.20 12.48
C ASN A 81 -17.33 5.69 12.60
N THR A 82 -17.88 6.08 13.75
CA THR A 82 -18.33 7.44 14.08
C THR A 82 -17.19 8.47 14.16
N THR A 83 -15.95 8.04 14.41
CA THR A 83 -14.78 8.94 14.49
C THR A 83 -14.12 9.23 13.14
N GLY A 84 -14.52 8.54 12.06
CA GLY A 84 -14.12 8.85 10.68
C GLY A 84 -12.65 8.67 10.30
N ARG A 85 -11.73 8.32 11.22
CA ARG A 85 -10.28 8.25 10.96
C ARG A 85 -9.63 6.90 11.32
N VAL A 86 -10.38 5.83 11.10
CA VAL A 86 -9.91 4.45 11.29
C VAL A 86 -9.68 3.79 9.94
N TYR A 87 -8.57 3.07 9.83
CA TYR A 87 -8.14 2.35 8.65
C TYR A 87 -7.89 0.88 9.00
N ILE A 88 -8.06 0.02 8.01
CA ILE A 88 -7.87 -1.42 8.11
C ILE A 88 -6.82 -1.87 7.10
N LEU A 89 -5.87 -2.67 7.56
CA LEU A 89 -5.01 -3.50 6.73
C LEU A 89 -5.62 -4.90 6.70
N LYS A 90 -6.18 -5.28 5.56
CA LYS A 90 -6.90 -6.54 5.36
C LYS A 90 -6.10 -7.45 4.43
N TRP A 91 -5.85 -8.69 4.85
CA TRP A 91 -5.30 -9.70 3.96
C TRP A 91 -6.38 -10.21 3.00
N ARG A 92 -6.03 -10.38 1.72
CA ARG A 92 -6.94 -10.93 0.71
C ARG A 92 -7.08 -12.45 0.84
N SER A 93 -6.00 -13.13 1.21
CA SER A 93 -5.92 -14.60 1.27
C SER A 93 -6.44 -15.22 2.57
N ASN A 94 -6.67 -14.42 3.63
CA ASN A 94 -7.16 -14.92 4.91
C ASN A 94 -7.99 -13.87 5.67
N ALA A 95 -8.54 -14.26 6.82
CA ALA A 95 -9.39 -13.39 7.64
C ALA A 95 -8.63 -12.42 8.56
N ARG A 96 -7.30 -12.36 8.48
CA ARG A 96 -6.48 -11.47 9.32
C ARG A 96 -6.78 -10.01 8.98
N LYS A 97 -6.91 -9.20 10.02
CA LYS A 97 -7.19 -7.77 9.95
C LYS A 97 -6.35 -7.06 11.01
N LEU A 98 -5.69 -5.99 10.62
CA LEU A 98 -5.10 -5.03 11.56
C LEU A 98 -5.80 -3.69 11.40
N PHE A 99 -6.03 -3.02 12.53
CA PHE A 99 -6.74 -1.76 12.56
C PHE A 99 -5.83 -0.66 13.09
N PHE A 100 -5.92 0.50 12.45
CA PHE A 100 -5.11 1.67 12.76
C PHE A 100 -6.00 2.91 12.86
N TRP A 101 -5.70 3.81 13.79
CA TRP A 101 -6.39 5.08 13.93
C TRP A 101 -5.41 6.23 13.73
N MET A 102 -5.75 7.18 12.86
CA MET A 102 -4.87 8.29 12.50
C MET A 102 -4.65 9.23 13.70
N GLN A 103 -3.39 9.60 13.93
CA GLN A 103 -2.97 10.47 15.03
C GLN A 103 -2.39 11.81 14.54
N GLU A 104 -2.36 12.04 13.23
CA GLU A 104 -1.97 13.34 12.69
C GLU A 104 -3.03 14.38 13.05
N PRO A 105 -2.64 15.63 13.35
CA PRO A 105 -3.55 16.64 13.89
C PRO A 105 -4.64 17.04 12.88
N LYS A 106 -4.35 16.90 11.59
CA LYS A 106 -5.25 17.17 10.47
C LYS A 106 -5.50 15.87 9.69
N ASP A 107 -6.61 15.82 8.96
CA ASP A 107 -7.07 14.68 8.16
C ASP A 107 -6.90 14.89 6.65
N ASP A 108 -6.36 16.03 6.24
CA ASP A 108 -6.12 16.46 4.86
C ASP A 108 -5.26 15.47 4.05
N LYS A 109 -4.38 14.74 4.73
CA LYS A 109 -3.47 13.77 4.10
C LYS A 109 -3.85 12.31 4.30
N ASP A 110 -4.93 12.03 5.04
CA ASP A 110 -5.31 10.65 5.39
C ASP A 110 -5.59 9.81 4.14
N GLU A 111 -6.24 10.38 3.13
CA GLU A 111 -6.51 9.71 1.85
C GLU A 111 -5.26 9.56 0.99
N GLU A 112 -4.37 10.55 0.99
CA GLU A 112 -3.09 10.50 0.28
C GLU A 112 -2.21 9.37 0.81
N TRP A 113 -2.06 9.25 2.13
CA TRP A 113 -1.32 8.14 2.73
C TRP A 113 -1.95 6.79 2.43
N CYS A 114 -3.28 6.71 2.44
CA CYS A 114 -3.98 5.48 2.10
C CYS A 114 -3.69 5.05 0.66
N LYS A 115 -3.75 5.98 -0.31
CA LYS A 115 -3.42 5.71 -1.72
C LYS A 115 -1.96 5.31 -1.85
N LYS A 116 -1.04 6.07 -1.23
CA LYS A 116 0.40 5.83 -1.29
C LYS A 116 0.81 4.47 -0.70
N ILE A 117 0.18 4.03 0.39
CA ILE A 117 0.41 2.68 0.94
C ILE A 117 0.02 1.61 -0.08
N ASN A 118 -1.19 1.68 -0.64
CA ASN A 118 -1.63 0.65 -1.59
C ASN A 118 -0.78 0.65 -2.86
N ASP A 119 -0.39 1.83 -3.34
CA ASP A 119 0.48 1.97 -4.52
C ASP A 119 1.85 1.33 -4.28
N LEU A 120 2.54 1.72 -3.20
CA LEU A 120 3.86 1.18 -2.87
C LEU A 120 3.86 -0.33 -2.59
N LEU A 121 2.80 -0.87 -2.02
CA LEU A 121 2.71 -2.30 -1.72
C LEU A 121 2.38 -3.15 -2.95
N ASN A 122 1.63 -2.62 -3.91
CA ASN A 122 1.30 -3.33 -5.15
C ASN A 122 2.31 -3.06 -6.29
N HIS A 123 3.03 -1.94 -6.22
CA HIS A 123 4.04 -1.50 -7.18
C HIS A 123 5.33 -1.11 -6.44
N PRO A 124 6.03 -2.09 -5.81
CA PRO A 124 7.25 -1.82 -5.08
C PRO A 124 8.31 -1.21 -6.02
N PRO A 125 9.10 -0.23 -5.54
CA PRO A 125 10.13 0.40 -6.36
C PRO A 125 11.16 -0.63 -6.84
N THR A 126 11.52 -0.56 -8.11
CA THR A 126 12.49 -1.48 -8.70
C THR A 126 13.89 -1.23 -8.13
N PRO A 127 14.55 -2.25 -7.56
CA PRO A 127 15.91 -2.12 -7.07
C PRO A 127 16.86 -1.79 -8.23
N GLY A 128 17.47 -0.60 -8.22
CA GLY A 128 18.53 -0.25 -9.17
C GLY A 128 18.21 0.83 -10.21
N PHE A 129 16.99 1.37 -10.23
CA PHE A 129 16.69 2.59 -10.97
C PHE A 129 16.23 3.66 -9.98
N GLY A 130 17.15 4.54 -9.58
CA GLY A 130 16.82 5.67 -8.72
C GLY A 130 15.82 6.56 -9.45
N ASP A 131 14.59 6.61 -8.93
CA ASP A 131 13.64 7.69 -9.24
C ASP A 131 14.14 8.95 -8.52
N ASP A 132 15.14 9.59 -9.10
CA ASP A 132 15.49 10.95 -8.75
C ASP A 132 14.48 11.87 -9.45
N SER A 133 13.27 11.94 -8.88
CA SER A 133 12.30 12.95 -9.26
C SER A 133 12.73 14.31 -8.69
N SER A 134 13.85 14.83 -9.19
CA SER A 134 14.28 16.21 -8.98
C SER A 134 14.62 16.86 -10.33
N GLY A 135 13.71 17.73 -10.78
CA GLY A 135 13.95 18.90 -11.63
C GLY A 135 14.71 18.81 -12.97
N ALA A 136 14.04 19.34 -14.00
CA ALA A 136 14.59 20.04 -15.18
C ALA A 136 14.77 19.26 -16.50
N GLY A 137 13.95 19.65 -17.48
CA GLY A 137 14.34 20.03 -18.85
C GLY A 137 15.18 19.06 -19.71
N GLY A 138 14.59 18.61 -20.82
CA GLY A 138 15.31 17.99 -21.95
C GLY A 138 14.43 16.94 -22.64
N LEU A 139 13.68 17.30 -23.67
CA LEU A 139 14.04 17.07 -25.07
C LEU A 139 14.31 15.60 -25.42
N GLY A 140 13.31 14.99 -26.08
CA GLY A 140 13.54 13.98 -27.11
C GLY A 140 13.33 12.53 -26.70
N SER A 141 12.22 11.94 -27.14
CA SER A 141 12.19 10.59 -27.71
C SER A 141 10.79 10.30 -28.24
N GLY A 142 10.64 10.48 -29.56
CA GLY A 142 9.77 9.61 -30.32
C GLY A 142 10.46 8.26 -30.52
N ALA A 143 9.65 7.27 -30.91
CA ALA A 143 9.98 5.92 -31.34
C ALA A 143 9.98 4.84 -30.23
N HIS A 144 8.74 4.48 -29.88
CA HIS A 144 8.35 3.18 -29.35
C HIS A 144 8.83 2.04 -30.30
N PRO A 145 9.64 1.07 -29.84
CA PRO A 145 9.99 -0.12 -30.63
C PRO A 145 8.83 -1.14 -30.72
N LEU A 146 7.71 -0.90 -30.04
CA LEU A 146 6.53 -1.78 -30.05
C LEU A 146 5.55 -1.49 -31.19
N GLN A 147 5.57 -0.28 -31.77
CA GLN A 147 4.63 0.08 -32.84
C GLN A 147 4.96 -0.65 -34.16
N SER A 148 6.24 -0.92 -34.42
CA SER A 148 6.74 -1.52 -35.66
C SER A 148 6.41 -3.01 -35.81
N LEU A 149 6.06 -3.68 -34.71
CA LEU A 149 5.63 -5.08 -34.71
C LEU A 149 4.13 -5.23 -34.96
N MET A 150 3.34 -4.22 -34.58
CA MET A 150 1.87 -4.28 -34.71
C MET A 150 1.42 -4.00 -36.15
N ASP A 151 2.17 -3.18 -36.90
CA ASP A 151 1.85 -2.83 -38.29
C ASP A 151 2.08 -3.99 -39.29
N ARG A 152 2.87 -5.01 -38.91
CA ARG A 152 3.10 -6.22 -39.74
C ARG A 152 2.04 -7.32 -39.55
N MET A 153 1.06 -7.11 -38.68
CA MET A 153 -0.09 -8.02 -38.47
C MET A 153 -1.42 -7.44 -38.95
N ALA A 154 -1.37 -6.57 -39.95
CA ALA A 154 -2.54 -6.34 -40.79
C ALA A 154 -3.01 -7.67 -41.41
N GLY A 155 -4.30 -8.00 -41.26
CA GLY A 155 -5.01 -8.79 -42.26
C GLY A 155 -5.23 -10.27 -41.95
N SER A 156 -6.19 -10.56 -41.07
CA SER A 156 -7.05 -11.75 -41.20
C SER A 156 -8.33 -11.55 -40.37
N SER A 157 -9.38 -11.09 -41.06
CA SER A 157 -10.77 -11.56 -40.95
C SER A 157 -11.17 -12.42 -39.74
N GLY A 158 -12.23 -12.00 -39.03
CA GLY A 158 -12.98 -12.90 -38.16
C GLY A 158 -14.00 -12.18 -37.28
N ALA A 159 -15.28 -12.26 -37.66
CA ALA A 159 -16.43 -11.70 -36.97
C ALA A 159 -16.74 -12.43 -35.64
N GLY A 160 -17.32 -11.71 -34.68
CA GLY A 160 -17.86 -12.28 -33.45
C GLY A 160 -18.25 -11.20 -32.44
N GLY A 161 -19.43 -10.60 -32.63
CA GLY A 161 -20.00 -9.63 -31.71
C GLY A 161 -20.43 -10.26 -30.38
N ILE A 162 -20.23 -9.52 -29.29
CA ILE A 162 -20.83 -9.80 -27.98
C ILE A 162 -21.92 -8.75 -27.78
N ASP A 163 -23.17 -9.21 -27.63
CA ASP A 163 -24.36 -8.37 -27.46
C ASP A 163 -24.32 -7.55 -26.17
N PRO A 164 -24.61 -6.23 -26.18
CA PRO A 164 -24.62 -5.37 -25.00
C PRO A 164 -25.65 -5.75 -23.91
N ASN A 165 -26.59 -6.67 -24.19
CA ASN A 165 -27.63 -7.07 -23.25
C ASN A 165 -27.21 -8.17 -22.25
N ASP A 166 -26.08 -8.85 -22.47
CA ASP A 166 -25.62 -9.94 -21.58
C ASP A 166 -25.00 -9.43 -20.26
N LEU A 167 -24.60 -8.16 -20.20
CA LEU A 167 -24.03 -7.53 -18.99
C LEU A 167 -25.08 -7.16 -17.93
N SER A 168 -26.36 -7.19 -18.27
CA SER A 168 -27.45 -6.79 -17.37
C SER A 168 -27.92 -7.91 -16.42
N ASN A 169 -27.54 -9.16 -16.69
CA ASN A 169 -27.95 -10.33 -15.91
C ASN A 169 -26.91 -10.87 -14.91
N VAL A 170 -25.67 -10.36 -14.95
CA VAL A 170 -24.59 -10.81 -14.03
C VAL A 170 -24.54 -9.99 -12.72
N LEU A 171 -25.21 -8.83 -12.65
CA LEU A 171 -25.19 -7.95 -11.47
C LEU A 171 -26.46 -8.00 -10.60
N ARG A 172 -27.28 -9.05 -10.73
CA ARG A 172 -28.59 -9.17 -10.04
C ARG A 172 -28.75 -10.30 -9.01
N GLY A 173 -27.67 -10.97 -8.62
CA GLY A 173 -27.60 -11.72 -7.36
C GLY A 173 -26.32 -11.28 -6.64
N GLU A 174 -26.29 -10.91 -5.36
CA GLU A 174 -27.09 -11.38 -4.24
C GLU A 174 -27.22 -10.27 -3.19
N ASN A 175 -28.43 -10.14 -2.66
CA ASN A 175 -28.78 -9.32 -1.51
C ASN A 175 -28.52 -10.09 -0.20
N LYS A 176 -28.28 -9.32 0.87
CA LYS A 176 -28.19 -9.70 2.31
C LYS A 176 -26.82 -10.28 2.64
N ILE A 177 -26.07 -9.79 3.62
CA ILE A 177 -26.41 -9.77 5.06
C ILE A 177 -25.46 -8.77 5.74
N PHE A 178 -25.98 -7.75 6.43
CA PHE A 178 -25.38 -7.17 7.65
C PHE A 178 -26.45 -6.34 8.36
N SER A 179 -27.12 -6.99 9.31
CA SER A 179 -27.82 -6.37 10.43
C SER A 179 -27.34 -7.12 11.68
N LEU A 180 -27.22 -6.37 12.77
CA LEU A 180 -26.58 -6.65 14.07
C LEU A 180 -25.11 -6.20 14.14
#